data_AF-A0A178WLB3-F1
#
_entry.id   AF-A0A178WLB3-F1
#
_cell.length_a   1.000
_cell.length_b   1.000
_cell.length_c   1.000
_cell.angle_alpha   90.00
_cell.angle_beta   90.00
_cell.angle_gamma   90.00
#
_symmetry.space_group_name_H-M   'P 1'
#
loop_
_entity.id
_entity.type
_entity.pdbx_description
1 polymer ?
#
loop_
_entity_poly.entity_id
_entity_poly.type
_entity_poly.pdbx_seq_one_letter_code
_entity_poly.pdbx_strand_id
1 'polypeptide(L)'
;MKQQQRYLVVFIVLLSFLLFVNLSEGRTGGVAEEYWKKMMKNEPLPEPIKELLNNPFRTAQERFIQNFDTKSVVIIYHNPNE
;
A
#
# COMPACT_ATOMS: atom_id res chain seq x y z
N MET A 1 -9.06 -20.03 -39.91
CA MET A 1 -8.20 -18.92 -39.42
C MET A 1 -8.96 -17.62 -39.13
N LYS A 2 -9.81 -17.10 -40.02
CA LYS A 2 -10.51 -15.80 -39.82
C LYS A 2 -11.40 -15.72 -38.56
N GLN A 3 -12.02 -16.83 -38.16
CA GLN A 3 -12.92 -16.86 -36.99
C GLN A 3 -12.18 -16.83 -35.66
N GLN A 4 -11.03 -17.50 -35.57
CA GLN A 4 -10.13 -17.45 -34.42
C GLN A 4 -9.59 -16.02 -34.19
N GLN A 5 -9.25 -15.32 -35.28
CA GLN A 5 -8.82 -13.91 -35.24
C GLN A 5 -9.91 -12.98 -34.71
N ARG A 6 -11.19 -13.22 -35.05
CA ARG A 6 -12.33 -12.45 -34.53
C ARG A 6 -12.51 -12.65 -33.03
N TYR A 7 -12.41 -13.88 -32.53
CA TYR A 7 -12.51 -14.14 -31.08
C TYR A 7 -11.34 -13.54 -30.30
N LEU A 8 -10.13 -13.57 -30.86
CA LEU A 8 -8.95 -12.96 -30.25
C LEU A 8 -9.13 -11.44 -30.12
N VAL A 9 -9.63 -10.77 -31.15
CA VAL A 9 -9.93 -9.33 -31.11
C VAL A 9 -10.99 -9.03 -30.05
N VAL A 10 -12.08 -9.80 -29.99
CA VAL A 10 -13.13 -9.61 -28.97
C VAL A 10 -12.59 -9.83 -27.55
N PHE A 11 -11.74 -10.84 -27.35
CA PHE A 11 -11.10 -11.10 -26.07
C PHE A 11 -10.19 -9.94 -25.63
N ILE A 12 -9.35 -9.42 -26.53
CA ILE A 12 -8.49 -8.26 -26.22
C ILE A 12 -9.33 -7.05 -25.85
N VAL A 13 -10.40 -6.75 -26.59
CA VAL A 13 -11.29 -5.62 -26.29
C VAL A 13 -11.95 -5.77 -24.91
N LEU A 14 -12.45 -6.97 -24.58
CA LEU A 14 -13.01 -7.27 -23.26
C LEU A 14 -11.98 -7.13 -22.14
N LEU A 15 -10.76 -7.63 -22.36
CA LEU A 15 -9.66 -7.53 -21.40
C LEU A 15 -9.25 -6.07 -21.18
N SER A 16 -9.10 -5.29 -22.25
CA SER A 16 -8.81 -3.87 -22.17
C SER A 16 -9.90 -3.10 -21.43
N PHE A 17 -11.17 -3.43 -21.70
CA PHE A 17 -12.30 -2.84 -20.97
C PHE A 17 -12.22 -3.20 -19.49
N LEU A 18 -12.05 -4.48 -19.14
CA LEU A 18 -11.94 -4.96 -17.77
C LEU A 18 -10.81 -4.29 -16.99
N LEU A 19 -9.64 -4.14 -17.63
CA LEU A 19 -8.49 -3.45 -17.04
C LEU A 19 -8.75 -1.94 -16.86
N PHE A 20 -9.51 -1.32 -17.77
CA PHE A 20 -9.89 0.09 -17.66
C PHE A 20 -10.90 0.34 -16.52
N VAL A 21 -11.89 -0.53 -16.33
CA VAL A 21 -12.86 -0.38 -15.22
C VAL A 21 -12.21 -0.66 -13.85
N ASN A 22 -11.12 -1.43 -13.81
CA ASN A 22 -10.36 -1.71 -12.59
C ASN A 22 -9.24 -0.70 -12.31
N LEU A 23 -9.18 0.42 -13.03
CA LEU A 23 -8.48 1.62 -12.54
C LEU A 23 -9.29 2.24 -11.40
N SER A 24 -9.57 1.46 -10.34
CA SER A 24 -9.88 2.03 -9.05
C SER A 24 -8.66 2.86 -8.68
N GLU A 25 -8.85 4.17 -8.52
CA GLU A 25 -7.82 5.08 -8.06
C GLU A 25 -6.97 4.38 -7.00
N GLY A 26 -5.70 4.16 -7.33
CA GLY A 26 -4.73 3.62 -6.41
C GLY A 26 -4.63 4.56 -5.23
N ARG A 27 -5.45 4.29 -4.21
CA ARG A 27 -5.44 4.91 -2.87
C ARG A 27 -5.20 6.42 -2.93
N THR A 28 -6.07 7.15 -3.62
CA THR A 28 -6.14 8.61 -3.52
C THR A 28 -6.37 9.00 -2.06
N GLY A 29 -5.68 10.06 -1.61
CA GLY A 29 -5.40 10.39 -0.20
C GLY A 29 -6.59 10.52 0.76
N GLY A 30 -7.84 10.40 0.29
CA GLY A 30 -9.06 10.38 1.13
C GLY A 30 -9.44 9.00 1.69
N VAL A 31 -9.01 7.90 1.06
CA VAL A 31 -9.45 6.53 1.44
C VAL A 31 -9.06 6.16 2.86
N ALA A 32 -7.89 6.61 3.33
CA ALA A 32 -7.41 6.28 4.66
C ALA A 32 -8.22 6.97 5.77
N GLU A 33 -8.65 8.21 5.55
CA GLU A 33 -9.45 8.96 6.51
C GLU A 33 -10.87 8.42 6.61
N GLU A 34 -11.50 8.12 5.47
CA GLU A 34 -12.83 7.52 5.43
C GLU A 34 -12.85 6.12 6.05
N TYR A 35 -11.85 5.30 5.75
CA TYR A 35 -11.69 3.98 6.35
C TYR A 35 -11.52 4.07 7.87
N TRP A 36 -10.66 4.98 8.34
CA TRP A 36 -10.43 5.17 9.76
C TRP A 36 -11.70 5.61 10.48
N LYS A 37 -12.41 6.61 9.96
CA LYS A 37 -13.70 7.05 10.50
C LYS A 37 -14.70 5.91 10.58
N LYS A 38 -14.80 5.09 9.54
CA LYS A 38 -15.71 3.93 9.54
C LYS A 38 -15.34 2.90 10.61
N MET A 39 -14.06 2.58 10.77
CA MET A 39 -13.60 1.54 11.69
C MET A 39 -13.59 2.01 13.15
N MET A 40 -13.24 3.28 13.38
CA MET A 40 -13.05 3.89 14.69
C MET A 40 -14.25 4.75 15.10
N LYS A 41 -15.45 4.47 14.57
CA LYS A 41 -16.71 5.13 14.98
C LYS A 41 -16.65 6.66 14.91
N ASN A 42 -16.14 7.18 13.79
CA ASN A 42 -15.96 8.59 13.48
C ASN A 42 -14.89 9.33 14.30
N GLU A 43 -14.02 8.61 15.00
CA GLU A 43 -12.82 9.23 15.57
C GLU A 43 -11.91 9.78 14.47
N PRO A 44 -11.22 10.92 14.72
CA PRO A 44 -10.28 11.48 13.76
C PRO A 44 -9.05 10.58 13.63
N LEU A 45 -8.42 10.62 12.46
CA LEU A 45 -7.14 9.94 12.25
C LEU A 45 -6.06 10.58 13.13
N PRO A 46 -5.32 9.80 13.96
CA PRO A 46 -4.24 10.34 14.77
C PRO A 46 -3.15 10.98 13.90
N GLU A 47 -2.64 12.14 14.34
CA GLU A 47 -1.60 12.89 13.64
C GLU A 47 -0.36 12.06 13.29
N PRO A 48 0.17 11.18 14.17
CA PRO A 48 1.32 10.33 13.80
C PRO A 48 1.04 9.41 12.60
N ILE A 49 -0.19 8.90 12.45
CA ILE A 49 -0.55 8.03 11.33
C ILE A 49 -0.74 8.87 10.06
N LYS A 50 -1.31 10.07 10.20
CA LYS A 50 -1.49 11.03 9.09
C LYS A 50 -0.15 11.48 8.52
N GLU A 51 0.83 11.77 9.39
CA GLU A 51 2.22 12.06 8.99
C GLU A 51 2.85 10.89 8.24
N LEU A 52 2.65 9.66 8.73
CA LEU A 52 3.13 8.45 8.03
C LEU A 52 2.48 8.27 6.65
N LEU A 53 1.20 8.61 6.48
CA LEU A 53 0.50 8.53 5.19
C LEU A 53 1.01 9.56 4.19
N ASN A 54 1.29 10.78 4.66
CA ASN A 54 1.77 11.90 3.86
C ASN A 54 3.28 11.86 3.61
N ASN A 55 3.96 10.85 4.15
CA ASN A 55 5.40 10.74 4.06
C ASN A 55 5.84 10.49 2.60
N PRO A 56 6.65 11.39 1.99
CA PRO A 56 7.15 11.25 0.62
C PRO A 56 8.08 10.03 0.43
N PHE A 57 8.60 9.45 1.52
CA PHE A 57 9.36 8.20 1.50
C PHE A 57 8.51 6.96 1.18
N ARG A 58 7.17 7.07 1.11
CA ARG A 58 6.32 5.95 0.67
C ARG A 58 6.42 5.65 -0.82
N THR A 59 6.73 6.65 -1.65
CA THR A 59 6.89 6.49 -3.10
C THR A 59 8.27 5.98 -3.49
N ALA A 60 9.28 6.27 -2.68
CA ALA A 60 10.61 5.72 -2.87
C ALA A 60 10.60 4.33 -2.25
N GLN A 61 10.41 3.31 -3.09
CA GLN A 61 11.16 2.05 -3.20
C GLN A 61 12.09 1.58 -2.05
N GLU A 62 11.81 1.93 -0.81
CA GLU A 62 12.29 1.29 0.40
C GLU A 62 11.45 0.04 0.54
N ARG A 63 11.67 -0.90 -0.39
CA ARG A 63 11.38 -2.31 -0.16
C ARG A 63 11.81 -2.56 1.26
N PHE A 64 10.86 -2.93 2.13
CA PHE A 64 11.14 -3.58 3.40
C PHE A 64 12.35 -4.48 3.15
N ILE A 65 13.52 -4.11 3.66
CA ILE A 65 14.73 -4.89 3.45
C ILE A 65 14.49 -6.15 4.28
N GLN A 66 13.99 -7.19 3.62
CA GLN A 66 13.78 -8.52 4.19
C GLN A 66 15.12 -9.22 4.46
N ASN A 67 16.23 -8.52 4.34
CA ASN A 67 17.51 -8.96 4.86
C ASN A 67 17.59 -8.44 6.29
N PHE A 68 16.91 -9.13 7.22
CA PHE A 68 17.26 -9.04 8.62
C PHE A 68 18.64 -9.65 8.76
N ASP A 69 19.67 -8.84 8.52
CA ASP A 69 21.03 -9.19 8.87
C ASP A 69 21.02 -9.30 10.40
N THR A 70 20.88 -10.53 10.91
CA THR A 70 20.87 -10.85 12.34
C THR A 70 22.26 -10.58 12.93
N LYS A 71 22.67 -9.32 12.95
CA LYS A 71 23.72 -8.85 13.84
C LYS A 71 23.14 -8.97 15.23
N SER A 72 23.72 -9.84 16.05
CA SER A 72 23.35 -9.97 17.45
C SER A 72 23.60 -8.62 18.13
N VAL A 73 22.54 -7.84 18.35
CA VAL A 73 22.61 -6.60 19.14
C VAL A 73 22.52 -7.00 20.61
N VAL A 74 23.66 -6.99 21.30
CA VAL A 74 23.68 -7.10 22.77
C VAL A 74 23.45 -5.70 23.33
N ILE A 75 22.28 -5.48 23.94
CA ILE A 75 21.98 -4.24 24.66
C ILE A 75 22.29 -4.49 26.13
N ILE A 76 23.35 -3.84 26.64
CA ILE A 76 23.70 -3.87 28.06
C ILE A 76 23.02 -2.69 28.73
N TYR A 77 22.08 -2.97 29.64
CA TYR A 77 21.50 -1.95 30.50
C TYR A 77 22.40 -1.77 31.73
N HIS A 78 22.93 -0.57 31.90
CA HIS A 78 23.61 -0.18 33.13
C HIS A 78 22.60 0.49 34.06
N ASN A 79 22.41 -0.05 35.26
CA ASN A 79 21.70 0.61 36.33
C ASN A 79 22.71 1.49 37.10
N PRO A 80 22.63 2.83 37.02
CA PRO A 80 23.57 3.72 37.71
C PRO A 80 23.33 3.81 39.23
N ASN A 81 22.34 3.09 39.77
CA ASN A 81 21.92 3.19 41.17
C ASN A 81 22.13 1.89 41.98
N GLU A 82 23.02 0.99 41.53
CA GLU A 82 23.52 -0.16 42.30
C GLU A 82 24.98 0.02 42.70
#